data_AF-A0A8T7BJV5-F1
#
_entry.id   AF-A0A8T7BJV5-F1
#
_cell.length_a   1.000
_cell.length_b   1.000
_cell.length_c   1.000
_cell.angle_alpha   90.00
_cell.angle_beta   90.00
_cell.angle_gamma   90.00
#
_symmetry.space_group_name_H-M   'P 1'
#
loop_
_entity.id
_entity.type
_entity.pdbx_description
1 polymer ?
#
loop_
_entity_poly.entity_id
_entity_poly.type
_entity_poly.pdbx_seq_one_letter_code
_entity_poly.pdbx_strand_id
1 'polypeptide(L)'
;MQQLKVSILKLCLLIVISPLWAAQESDEYPGDERYTEKVQGLLRDVRNDAMDFPWHNDRKNVTKREVARELAERHFTGLNPDMQQTNARWLRCPNLTKAALEAAILDAMTNPRGFPSADGWRDWRGHHKGTWYDTNQKFWDEAKWNAPTREPTQVAGDNDAAGNPRIYDHQKVHWPGRKVGRYGWNQSHPEVNYIWGWDPKESGNENGCIGTHVGFPFARGDCKFIVWITPKAIFLEGINTGQRRTETLNGNQVRGYPKTSTALAGGRGQWLVER
;
A
#
# COMPACT_ATOMS: atom_id res chain seq x y z
N MET A 1 -72.70 17.24 -27.66
CA MET A 1 -71.72 17.78 -26.67
C MET A 1 -70.46 16.93 -26.77
N GLN A 2 -69.49 17.33 -27.60
CA GLN A 2 -68.33 18.17 -27.26
C GLN A 2 -67.17 17.39 -26.57
N GLN A 3 -66.08 17.31 -27.35
CA GLN A 3 -64.64 17.26 -27.01
C GLN A 3 -64.05 15.99 -26.35
N LEU A 4 -63.19 15.23 -27.05
CA LEU A 4 -61.75 15.39 -27.36
C LEU A 4 -60.81 15.16 -26.16
N LYS A 5 -59.97 14.09 -26.24
CA LYS A 5 -58.50 14.05 -26.07
C LYS A 5 -58.03 12.61 -25.79
N VAL A 6 -57.42 11.93 -26.77
CA VAL A 6 -55.97 11.85 -27.04
C VAL A 6 -55.24 10.92 -26.06
N SER A 7 -54.87 9.75 -26.62
CA SER A 7 -53.58 9.02 -26.55
C SER A 7 -52.81 8.95 -25.23
N ILE A 8 -52.37 7.73 -24.87
CA ILE A 8 -50.93 7.34 -24.81
C ILE A 8 -50.84 5.86 -24.38
N LEU A 9 -50.46 5.04 -25.36
CA LEU A 9 -49.42 4.00 -25.27
C LEU A 9 -48.91 3.65 -23.85
N LYS A 10 -49.44 2.60 -23.23
CA LYS A 10 -48.68 1.84 -22.22
C LYS A 10 -48.01 0.67 -22.93
N LEU A 11 -46.90 1.00 -23.59
CA LEU A 11 -45.87 0.04 -23.94
C LEU A 11 -45.41 -0.56 -22.61
N CYS A 12 -45.84 -1.80 -22.32
CA CYS A 12 -45.24 -2.61 -21.27
C CYS A 12 -43.80 -2.90 -21.70
N LEU A 13 -42.92 -1.96 -21.38
CA LEU A 13 -41.48 -2.17 -21.34
C LEU A 13 -41.27 -3.26 -20.28
N LEU A 14 -41.18 -4.51 -20.73
CA LEU A 14 -40.41 -5.52 -20.02
C LEU A 14 -39.00 -4.95 -19.94
N ILE A 15 -38.74 -4.21 -18.86
CA ILE A 15 -37.40 -3.99 -18.38
C ILE A 15 -36.90 -5.39 -18.08
N VAL A 16 -36.10 -5.91 -19.00
CA VAL A 16 -35.11 -6.92 -18.71
C VAL A 16 -34.29 -6.32 -17.58
N ILE A 17 -34.65 -6.67 -16.34
CA ILE A 17 -33.76 -6.49 -15.20
C ILE A 17 -32.66 -7.51 -15.47
N SER A 18 -31.69 -7.11 -16.31
CA SER A 18 -30.39 -7.74 -16.28
C SER A 18 -29.92 -7.56 -14.85
N PRO A 19 -29.72 -8.63 -14.06
CA PRO A 19 -28.93 -8.48 -12.87
C PRO A 19 -27.50 -8.35 -13.41
N LEU A 20 -27.13 -7.11 -13.77
CA LEU A 20 -25.75 -6.69 -13.78
C LEU A 20 -25.29 -6.89 -12.34
N TRP A 21 -24.81 -8.10 -12.07
CA TRP A 21 -23.90 -8.37 -10.98
C TRP A 21 -22.68 -7.50 -11.26
N ALA A 22 -22.76 -6.23 -10.87
CA ALA A 22 -21.59 -5.56 -10.35
C ALA A 22 -21.15 -6.45 -9.20
N ALA A 23 -20.15 -7.31 -9.47
CA ALA A 23 -19.45 -8.02 -8.43
C ALA A 23 -19.05 -6.95 -7.42
N GLN A 24 -19.68 -7.01 -6.24
CA GLN A 24 -19.45 -6.09 -5.17
C GLN A 24 -17.93 -6.09 -4.91
N GLU A 25 -17.27 -4.98 -5.23
CA GLU A 25 -15.87 -4.72 -4.90
C GLU A 25 -15.76 -4.60 -3.36
N SER A 26 -16.00 -5.69 -2.64
CA SER A 26 -15.91 -5.71 -1.19
C SER A 26 -14.86 -6.72 -0.78
N ASP A 27 -13.67 -6.22 -0.47
CA ASP A 27 -13.19 -6.52 0.88
C ASP A 27 -13.83 -5.49 1.78
N GLU A 28 -14.69 -5.98 2.65
CA GLU A 28 -15.17 -5.20 3.76
C GLU A 28 -13.95 -4.68 4.52
N TYR A 29 -14.01 -3.41 4.96
CA TYR A 29 -13.24 -2.98 6.11
C TYR A 29 -13.38 -4.12 7.13
N PRO A 30 -12.31 -4.68 7.72
CA PRO A 30 -12.50 -5.58 8.84
C PRO A 30 -13.17 -4.74 9.93
N GLY A 31 -14.51 -4.73 9.97
CA GLY A 31 -15.36 -4.05 10.94
C GLY A 31 -15.28 -4.73 12.30
N ASP A 32 -14.11 -5.30 12.56
CA ASP A 32 -13.75 -6.17 13.63
C ASP A 32 -12.81 -5.35 14.51
N GLU A 33 -13.18 -5.19 15.77
CA GLU A 33 -12.38 -4.51 16.79
C GLU A 33 -10.93 -5.02 16.80
N ARG A 34 -10.72 -6.29 16.44
CA ARG A 34 -9.39 -6.91 16.32
C ARG A 34 -8.49 -6.24 15.27
N TYR A 35 -9.02 -5.62 14.22
CA TYR A 35 -8.21 -4.87 13.25
C TYR A 35 -7.65 -3.59 13.89
N THR A 36 -8.53 -2.80 14.50
CA THR A 36 -8.15 -1.55 15.16
C THR A 36 -7.15 -1.83 16.28
N GLU A 37 -7.39 -2.85 17.10
CA GLU A 37 -6.46 -3.30 18.14
C GLU A 37 -5.08 -3.66 17.59
N LYS A 38 -5.01 -4.34 16.44
CA LYS A 38 -3.75 -4.68 15.78
C LYS A 38 -3.02 -3.45 15.25
N VAL A 39 -3.72 -2.53 14.59
CA VAL A 39 -3.14 -1.26 14.15
C VAL A 39 -2.54 -0.53 15.35
N GLN A 40 -3.28 -0.42 16.46
CA GLN A 40 -2.80 0.21 17.68
C GLN A 40 -1.64 -0.56 18.33
N GLY A 41 -1.65 -1.89 18.26
CA GLY A 41 -0.54 -2.75 18.68
C GLY A 41 0.75 -2.42 17.92
N LEU A 42 0.71 -2.45 16.59
CA LEU A 42 1.86 -2.14 15.73
C LEU A 42 2.41 -0.73 16.03
N LEU A 43 1.54 0.27 16.18
CA LEU A 43 1.96 1.64 16.51
C LEU A 43 2.65 1.71 17.88
N ARG A 44 2.14 0.98 18.86
CA ARG A 44 2.73 0.91 20.20
C ARG A 44 4.12 0.31 20.15
N ASP A 45 4.31 -0.77 19.41
CA ASP A 45 5.61 -1.45 19.28
C ASP A 45 6.65 -0.53 18.64
N VAL A 46 6.27 0.20 17.59
CA VAL A 46 7.12 1.21 16.94
C VAL A 46 7.48 2.35 17.89
N ARG A 47 6.50 2.88 18.64
CA ARG A 47 6.72 3.95 19.63
C ARG A 47 7.68 3.52 20.73
N ASN A 48 7.51 2.29 21.21
CA ASN A 48 8.30 1.73 22.30
C ASN A 48 9.69 1.22 21.88
N ASP A 49 10.01 1.27 20.59
CA ASP A 49 11.29 0.77 20.06
C ASP A 49 11.51 -0.74 20.29
N ALA A 50 10.41 -1.50 20.38
CA ALA A 50 10.39 -2.90 20.75
C ALA A 50 9.54 -3.69 19.75
N MET A 51 9.99 -3.74 18.49
CA MET A 51 9.26 -4.43 17.43
C MET A 51 9.64 -5.91 17.38
N ASP A 52 8.62 -6.77 17.43
CA ASP A 52 8.76 -8.22 17.38
C ASP A 52 8.42 -8.78 15.99
N PHE A 53 9.27 -9.66 15.47
CA PHE A 53 9.14 -10.29 14.15
C PHE A 53 9.24 -11.82 14.25
N PRO A 54 8.18 -12.50 14.71
CA PRO A 54 8.19 -13.96 14.82
C PRO A 54 8.48 -14.67 13.48
N TRP A 55 8.17 -14.04 12.35
CA TRP A 55 8.40 -14.62 11.02
C TRP A 55 9.78 -14.32 10.43
N HIS A 56 10.68 -13.66 11.17
CA HIS A 56 12.06 -13.37 10.78
C HIS A 56 13.03 -13.94 11.82
N ASN A 57 13.20 -15.26 11.83
CA ASN A 57 14.06 -15.97 12.78
C ASN A 57 13.73 -15.67 14.25
N ASP A 58 12.45 -15.47 14.57
CA ASP A 58 12.00 -15.09 15.91
C ASP A 58 12.74 -13.87 16.50
N ARG A 59 13.12 -12.90 15.65
CA ARG A 59 13.74 -11.67 16.11
C ARG A 59 12.76 -10.91 17.00
N LYS A 60 13.21 -10.58 18.21
CA LYS A 60 12.45 -9.80 19.20
C LYS A 60 13.18 -8.52 19.54
N ASN A 61 12.43 -7.51 19.97
CA ASN A 61 12.95 -6.21 20.42
C ASN A 61 13.86 -5.52 19.40
N VAL A 62 13.52 -5.58 18.11
CA VAL A 62 14.29 -4.87 17.10
C VAL A 62 13.97 -3.38 17.20
N THR A 63 15.02 -2.57 17.26
CA THR A 63 14.90 -1.12 17.42
C THR A 63 14.63 -0.41 16.08
N LYS A 64 14.05 0.79 16.12
CA LYS A 64 13.89 1.68 14.95
C LYS A 64 15.22 1.94 14.25
N ARG A 65 16.30 2.09 15.01
CA ARG A 65 17.65 2.30 14.46
C ARG A 65 18.14 1.08 13.68
N GLU A 66 17.95 -0.12 14.20
CA GLU A 66 18.32 -1.35 13.51
C GLU A 66 17.49 -1.56 12.24
N VAL A 67 16.18 -1.33 12.32
CA VAL A 67 15.28 -1.35 11.14
C VAL A 67 15.78 -0.37 10.07
N ALA A 68 16.05 0.88 10.45
CA ALA A 68 16.51 1.91 9.52
C ALA A 68 17.83 1.52 8.83
N ARG A 69 18.80 1.08 9.62
CA ARG A 69 20.12 0.64 9.13
C ARG A 69 19.98 -0.53 8.17
N GLU A 70 19.23 -1.57 8.54
CA GLU A 70 19.10 -2.77 7.72
C GLU A 70 18.32 -2.55 6.43
N LEU A 71 17.23 -1.78 6.47
CA LEU A 71 16.47 -1.43 5.27
C LEU A 71 17.31 -0.58 4.31
N ALA A 72 18.04 0.42 4.83
CA ALA A 72 18.92 1.26 4.02
C ALA A 72 20.07 0.44 3.43
N GLU A 73 20.72 -0.42 4.24
CA GLU A 73 21.75 -1.35 3.78
C GLU A 73 21.21 -2.20 2.64
N ARG A 74 20.12 -2.94 2.84
CA ARG A 74 19.55 -3.84 1.81
C ARG A 74 19.02 -3.12 0.56
N HIS A 75 18.67 -1.84 0.67
CA HIS A 75 18.25 -1.03 -0.47
C HIS A 75 19.45 -0.65 -1.35
N PHE A 76 20.60 -0.35 -0.75
CA PHE A 76 21.83 0.03 -1.43
C PHE A 76 22.77 -1.14 -1.74
N THR A 77 22.65 -2.24 -0.99
CA THR A 77 23.58 -3.35 -0.98
C THR A 77 22.85 -4.69 -1.01
N GLY A 78 23.58 -5.72 -1.44
CA GLY A 78 23.03 -7.06 -1.63
C GLY A 78 22.17 -7.16 -2.87
N LEU A 79 22.65 -7.92 -3.85
CA LEU A 79 21.86 -8.38 -4.96
C LEU A 79 21.34 -9.77 -4.59
N ASN A 80 20.04 -9.99 -4.77
CA ASN A 80 19.60 -11.37 -4.99
C ASN A 80 20.30 -11.86 -6.28
N PRO A 81 20.73 -13.13 -6.39
CA PRO A 81 21.42 -13.63 -7.58
C PRO A 81 20.69 -13.36 -8.91
N ASP A 82 19.36 -13.28 -8.88
CA ASP A 82 18.53 -13.01 -10.05
C ASP A 82 18.29 -11.51 -10.34
N MET A 83 18.82 -10.62 -9.49
CA MET A 83 18.74 -9.17 -9.67
C MET A 83 19.94 -8.64 -10.46
N GLN A 84 19.66 -7.87 -11.51
CA GLN A 84 20.70 -7.22 -12.30
C GLN A 84 21.28 -5.96 -11.65
N GLN A 85 20.56 -5.38 -10.67
CA GLN A 85 20.96 -4.15 -9.99
C GLN A 85 20.25 -4.02 -8.64
N THR A 86 20.80 -3.18 -7.75
CA THR A 86 20.23 -2.91 -6.43
C THR A 86 18.96 -2.07 -6.55
N ASN A 87 18.15 -2.04 -5.48
CA ASN A 87 16.94 -1.21 -5.44
C ASN A 87 17.28 0.28 -5.57
N ALA A 88 18.35 0.76 -4.93
CA ALA A 88 18.80 2.14 -5.08
C ALA A 88 19.07 2.51 -6.55
N ARG A 89 19.76 1.62 -7.29
CA ARG A 89 20.05 1.83 -8.72
C ARG A 89 18.79 1.69 -9.59
N TRP A 90 17.88 0.77 -9.25
CA TRP A 90 16.60 0.62 -9.95
C TRP A 90 15.70 1.86 -9.80
N LEU A 91 15.56 2.35 -8.57
CA LEU A 91 14.72 3.49 -8.21
C LEU A 91 15.24 4.81 -8.79
N ARG A 92 16.56 4.92 -8.97
CA ARG A 92 17.26 6.09 -9.53
C ARG A 92 16.94 7.38 -8.78
N CYS A 93 16.97 7.32 -7.45
CA CYS A 93 16.74 8.51 -6.65
C CYS A 93 17.97 9.44 -6.65
N PRO A 94 17.92 10.63 -7.26
CA PRO A 94 19.11 11.49 -7.38
C PRO A 94 19.61 11.91 -6.00
N ASN A 95 20.93 11.89 -5.81
CA ASN A 95 21.61 12.34 -4.59
C ASN A 95 21.19 11.62 -3.30
N LEU A 96 20.49 10.48 -3.39
CA LEU A 96 20.17 9.65 -2.23
C LEU A 96 21.37 8.77 -1.90
N THR A 97 21.94 8.96 -0.71
CA THR A 97 22.98 8.09 -0.16
C THR A 97 22.38 7.11 0.84
N LYS A 98 23.09 6.02 1.14
CA LYS A 98 22.69 5.04 2.16
C LYS A 98 22.44 5.71 3.51
N ALA A 99 23.40 6.50 3.99
CA ALA A 99 23.29 7.21 5.26
C ALA A 99 22.11 8.20 5.28
N ALA A 100 21.86 8.88 4.16
CA ALA A 100 20.73 9.79 4.05
C ALA A 100 19.38 9.06 4.04
N LEU A 101 19.30 7.86 3.45
CA LEU A 101 18.11 7.02 3.49
C LEU A 101 17.89 6.46 4.90
N GLU A 102 18.94 5.94 5.56
CA GLU A 102 18.89 5.45 6.94
C GLU A 102 18.36 6.53 7.90
N ALA A 103 18.92 7.73 7.84
CA ALA A 103 18.47 8.85 8.66
C ALA A 103 17.00 9.22 8.40
N ALA A 104 16.55 9.18 7.13
CA ALA A 104 15.18 9.49 6.77
C ALA A 104 14.19 8.41 7.23
N ILE A 105 14.56 7.12 7.16
CA ILE A 105 13.75 6.01 7.69
C ILE A 105 13.61 6.14 9.21
N LEU A 106 14.72 6.42 9.90
CA LEU A 106 14.70 6.60 11.35
C LEU A 106 13.82 7.79 11.75
N ASP A 107 13.95 8.93 11.06
CA ASP A 107 13.12 10.11 11.29
C ASP A 107 11.63 9.81 11.04
N ALA A 108 11.29 9.14 9.94
CA ALA A 108 9.91 8.80 9.61
C ALA A 108 9.22 7.93 10.67
N MET A 109 9.96 7.01 11.31
CA MET A 109 9.41 6.19 12.39
C MET A 109 9.45 6.87 13.77
N THR A 110 10.35 7.83 13.98
CA THR A 110 10.51 8.54 15.27
C THR A 110 9.58 9.75 15.36
N ASN A 111 9.44 10.48 14.27
CA ASN A 111 8.65 11.70 14.12
C ASN A 111 7.61 11.48 13.02
N PRO A 112 6.67 10.53 13.22
CA PRO A 112 5.80 10.06 12.16
C PRO A 112 4.83 11.16 11.74
N ARG A 113 4.57 11.25 10.44
CA ARG A 113 3.69 12.26 9.83
C ARG A 113 2.74 11.55 8.87
N GLY A 114 1.52 12.06 8.79
CA GLY A 114 0.62 11.69 7.71
C GLY A 114 1.20 12.10 6.36
N PHE A 115 0.53 11.68 5.27
CA PHE A 115 0.87 12.24 3.97
C PHE A 115 0.66 13.77 4.00
N PRO A 116 1.68 14.57 3.62
CA PRO A 116 1.61 16.03 3.70
C PRO A 116 0.73 16.66 2.61
N SER A 117 0.09 15.85 1.75
CA SER A 117 -0.86 16.31 0.75
C SER A 117 -2.22 15.64 0.96
N ALA A 118 -3.29 16.37 0.67
CA ALA A 118 -4.67 15.87 0.65
C ALA A 118 -4.94 14.81 -0.45
N ASP A 119 -3.89 14.40 -1.16
CA ASP A 119 -3.92 13.49 -2.30
C ASP A 119 -2.84 12.40 -2.10
N GLY A 120 -2.35 12.15 -0.88
CA GLY A 120 -1.09 11.41 -0.60
C GLY A 120 -0.84 10.16 -1.46
N TRP A 121 -1.85 9.31 -1.59
CA TRP A 121 -1.85 8.08 -2.39
C TRP A 121 -1.79 8.25 -3.91
N ARG A 122 -1.98 9.46 -4.41
CA ARG A 122 -2.00 9.80 -5.83
C ARG A 122 -0.72 9.38 -6.54
N ASP A 123 0.42 9.47 -5.84
CA ASP A 123 1.70 9.03 -6.39
C ASP A 123 1.84 7.50 -6.43
N TRP A 124 1.05 6.77 -5.67
CA TRP A 124 1.11 5.32 -5.62
C TRP A 124 0.07 4.64 -6.53
N ARG A 125 -0.86 5.41 -7.10
CA ARG A 125 -1.85 4.89 -8.04
C ARG A 125 -1.20 4.36 -9.32
N GLY A 126 -1.85 3.40 -9.95
CA GLY A 126 -1.49 2.84 -11.24
C GLY A 126 -1.43 1.32 -11.22
N HIS A 127 -0.93 0.76 -12.31
CA HIS A 127 -0.70 -0.67 -12.45
C HIS A 127 0.75 -1.00 -12.14
N HIS A 128 0.98 -1.64 -10.99
CA HIS A 128 2.29 -2.06 -10.52
C HIS A 128 2.59 -3.43 -11.12
N LYS A 129 3.64 -3.52 -11.94
CA LYS A 129 4.07 -4.74 -12.61
C LYS A 129 5.56 -4.95 -12.37
N GLY A 130 5.94 -6.13 -11.92
CA GLY A 130 7.33 -6.35 -11.57
C GLY A 130 7.61 -7.70 -10.95
N THR A 131 8.80 -7.79 -10.38
CA THR A 131 9.32 -9.04 -9.84
C THR A 131 9.68 -8.87 -8.38
N TRP A 132 9.24 -9.84 -7.59
CA TRP A 132 9.76 -10.08 -6.25
C TRP A 132 10.86 -11.14 -6.30
N TYR A 133 11.89 -10.90 -5.52
CA TYR A 133 13.08 -11.71 -5.37
C TYR A 133 13.21 -12.07 -3.89
N ASP A 134 12.99 -13.33 -3.57
CA ASP A 134 13.25 -13.91 -2.26
C ASP A 134 14.49 -14.80 -2.33
N THR A 135 14.99 -15.24 -1.17
CA THR A 135 16.26 -15.98 -1.01
C THR A 135 16.42 -17.14 -2.00
N ASN A 136 15.34 -17.86 -2.31
CA ASN A 136 15.35 -19.02 -3.19
C ASN A 136 14.32 -18.97 -4.32
N GLN A 137 13.62 -17.83 -4.48
CA GLN A 137 12.47 -17.74 -5.38
C GLN A 137 12.41 -16.38 -6.05
N LYS A 138 12.03 -16.41 -7.32
CA LYS A 138 11.69 -15.22 -8.10
C LYS A 138 10.27 -15.41 -8.59
N PHE A 139 9.39 -14.45 -8.31
CA PHE A 139 8.02 -14.49 -8.82
C PHE A 139 7.59 -13.15 -9.41
N TRP A 140 6.80 -13.26 -10.47
CA TRP A 140 6.11 -12.14 -11.06
C TRP A 140 4.96 -11.71 -10.15
N ASP A 141 4.83 -10.41 -9.91
CA ASP A 141 3.75 -9.84 -9.11
C ASP A 141 3.14 -8.62 -9.81
N GLU A 142 1.83 -8.50 -9.66
CA GLU A 142 1.02 -7.47 -10.30
C GLU A 142 -0.08 -6.99 -9.35
N ALA A 143 -0.17 -5.67 -9.17
CA ALA A 143 -1.17 -5.03 -8.34
C ALA A 143 -1.63 -3.71 -8.95
N LYS A 144 -2.94 -3.47 -8.98
CA LYS A 144 -3.53 -2.20 -9.40
C LYS A 144 -3.92 -1.40 -8.18
N TRP A 145 -3.30 -0.24 -8.01
CA TRP A 145 -3.62 0.71 -6.95
C TRP A 145 -4.50 1.79 -7.56
N ASN A 146 -5.74 1.89 -7.12
CA ASN A 146 -6.71 2.81 -7.69
C ASN A 146 -6.38 4.27 -7.33
N ALA A 147 -6.99 5.22 -8.03
CA ALA A 147 -6.93 6.61 -7.57
C ALA A 147 -7.61 6.70 -6.19
N PRO A 148 -7.08 7.51 -5.25
CA PRO A 148 -7.70 7.66 -3.95
C PRO A 148 -9.09 8.31 -4.07
N THR A 149 -10.01 7.87 -3.22
CA THR A 149 -11.33 8.44 -2.99
C THR A 149 -11.37 9.05 -1.59
N ARG A 150 -12.17 10.10 -1.40
CA ARG A 150 -12.39 10.72 -0.09
C ARG A 150 -13.52 9.98 0.60
N GLU A 151 -13.24 9.36 1.75
CA GLU A 151 -14.19 8.53 2.48
C GLU A 151 -14.19 8.88 3.97
N PRO A 152 -15.36 8.95 4.63
CA PRO A 152 -15.40 9.14 6.08
C PRO A 152 -14.76 7.94 6.79
N THR A 153 -14.15 8.21 7.94
CA THR A 153 -13.64 7.17 8.83
C THR A 153 -14.75 6.20 9.22
N GLN A 154 -14.38 4.93 9.33
CA GLN A 154 -15.25 3.89 9.87
C GLN A 154 -14.94 3.64 11.36
N VAL A 155 -13.97 4.36 11.93
CA VAL A 155 -13.58 4.24 13.34
C VAL A 155 -14.48 5.13 14.18
N ALA A 156 -15.28 4.52 15.07
CA ALA A 156 -16.13 5.25 15.99
C ALA A 156 -15.31 6.22 16.86
N GLY A 157 -15.74 7.48 16.92
CA GLY A 157 -15.11 8.53 17.73
C GLY A 157 -13.93 9.25 17.06
N ASP A 158 -13.52 8.85 15.87
CA ASP A 158 -12.52 9.59 15.09
C ASP A 158 -13.17 10.78 14.35
N ASN A 159 -13.29 11.88 15.09
CA ASN A 159 -13.90 13.10 14.59
C ASN A 159 -12.88 14.22 14.37
N ASP A 160 -13.22 15.15 13.50
CA ASP A 160 -12.52 16.43 13.36
C ASP A 160 -12.80 17.35 14.56
N ALA A 161 -12.17 18.53 14.58
CA ALA A 161 -12.35 19.52 15.65
C ALA A 161 -13.80 20.03 15.79
N ALA A 162 -14.63 19.87 14.75
CA ALA A 162 -16.04 20.24 14.75
C ALA A 162 -16.97 19.08 15.15
N GLY A 163 -16.41 17.90 15.47
CA GLY A 163 -17.17 16.73 15.87
C GLY A 163 -17.76 15.92 14.71
N ASN A 164 -17.38 16.22 13.47
CA ASN A 164 -17.80 15.43 12.30
C ASN A 164 -16.86 14.24 12.07
N PRO A 165 -17.34 13.11 11.51
CA PRO A 165 -16.46 12.02 11.11
C PRO A 165 -15.38 12.51 10.16
N ARG A 166 -14.12 12.22 10.51
CA ARG A 166 -12.96 12.65 9.74
C ARG A 166 -12.95 12.00 8.34
N ILE A 167 -12.55 12.74 7.30
CA ILE A 167 -12.53 12.25 5.91
C ILE A 167 -11.10 11.90 5.48
N TYR A 168 -10.88 10.64 5.13
CA TYR A 168 -9.59 10.06 4.75
C TYR A 168 -9.44 9.95 3.23
N ASP A 169 -8.19 9.94 2.77
CA ASP A 169 -7.86 9.45 1.43
C ASP A 169 -7.81 7.92 1.50
N HIS A 170 -8.77 7.26 0.85
CA HIS A 170 -8.87 5.80 0.77
C HIS A 170 -8.44 5.33 -0.62
N GLN A 171 -7.47 4.44 -0.68
CA GLN A 171 -6.99 3.84 -1.93
C GLN A 171 -7.23 2.33 -1.91
N LYS A 172 -8.09 1.87 -2.80
CA LYS A 172 -8.27 0.43 -3.07
C LYS A 172 -7.08 -0.13 -3.86
N VAL A 173 -6.67 -1.34 -3.53
CA VAL A 173 -5.64 -2.14 -4.20
C VAL A 173 -6.29 -3.41 -4.74
N HIS A 174 -5.89 -3.87 -5.92
CA HIS A 174 -6.42 -5.07 -6.57
C HIS A 174 -5.29 -5.92 -7.15
N TRP A 175 -5.23 -7.22 -6.84
CA TRP A 175 -4.27 -8.18 -7.41
C TRP A 175 -4.97 -9.04 -8.47
N PRO A 176 -4.89 -8.67 -9.77
CA PRO A 176 -5.66 -9.33 -10.83
C PRO A 176 -5.27 -10.80 -11.04
N GLY A 177 -4.03 -11.18 -10.71
CA GLY A 177 -3.54 -12.55 -10.85
C GLY A 177 -3.99 -13.51 -9.74
N ARG A 178 -4.64 -13.03 -8.68
CA ARG A 178 -5.03 -13.87 -7.53
C ARG A 178 -6.45 -14.42 -7.70
N LYS A 179 -6.66 -15.65 -7.23
CA LYS A 179 -8.00 -16.27 -7.19
C LYS A 179 -8.75 -15.93 -5.91
N VAL A 180 -8.03 -15.80 -4.79
CA VAL A 180 -8.56 -15.45 -3.47
C VAL A 180 -7.79 -14.24 -2.93
N GLY A 181 -8.42 -13.41 -2.09
CA GLY A 181 -7.73 -12.25 -1.53
C GLY A 181 -7.28 -11.26 -2.61
N ARG A 182 -8.24 -10.82 -3.41
CA ARG A 182 -7.98 -10.01 -4.60
C ARG A 182 -7.93 -8.53 -4.34
N TYR A 183 -8.54 -8.03 -3.28
CA TYR A 183 -8.62 -6.60 -3.06
C TYR A 183 -8.06 -6.27 -1.68
N GLY A 184 -7.58 -5.04 -1.51
CA GLY A 184 -7.07 -4.52 -0.24
C GLY A 184 -7.18 -3.00 -0.28
N TRP A 185 -6.66 -2.31 0.73
CA TRP A 185 -6.77 -0.86 0.78
C TRP A 185 -5.74 -0.19 1.69
N ASN A 186 -5.51 1.09 1.45
CA ASN A 186 -4.72 1.99 2.29
C ASN A 186 -5.52 3.25 2.62
N GLN A 187 -5.29 3.82 3.80
CA GLN A 187 -5.89 5.08 4.23
C GLN A 187 -4.88 6.03 4.87
N SER A 188 -5.07 7.33 4.61
CA SER A 188 -4.27 8.38 5.24
C SER A 188 -5.09 9.64 5.49
N HIS A 189 -4.69 10.39 6.51
CA HIS A 189 -5.19 11.73 6.79
C HIS A 189 -4.02 12.65 7.20
N PRO A 190 -3.98 13.93 6.80
CA PRO A 190 -2.88 14.84 7.12
C PRO A 190 -2.60 15.00 8.63
N GLU A 191 -3.66 15.04 9.44
CA GLU A 191 -3.56 15.14 10.92
C GLU A 191 -3.26 13.80 11.62
N VAL A 192 -3.29 12.68 10.89
CA VAL A 192 -2.94 11.38 11.43
C VAL A 192 -1.49 11.11 11.10
N ASN A 193 -0.68 10.87 12.12
CA ASN A 193 0.76 10.74 11.99
C ASN A 193 1.23 9.45 11.28
N TYR A 194 0.34 8.65 10.72
CA TYR A 194 0.66 7.39 10.06
C TYR A 194 -0.39 7.05 9.01
N ILE A 195 -0.03 6.14 8.14
CA ILE A 195 -0.94 5.43 7.25
C ILE A 195 -1.35 4.13 7.92
N TRP A 196 -2.57 3.66 7.68
CA TRP A 196 -2.88 2.25 7.90
C TRP A 196 -3.50 1.65 6.65
N GLY A 197 -3.47 0.34 6.58
CA GLY A 197 -4.06 -0.39 5.48
C GLY A 197 -4.27 -1.84 5.80
N TRP A 198 -4.81 -2.54 4.83
CA TRP A 198 -5.09 -3.94 4.90
C TRP A 198 -4.91 -4.58 3.52
N ASP A 199 -4.13 -5.65 3.48
CA ASP A 199 -3.99 -6.51 2.32
C ASP A 199 -4.39 -7.95 2.68
N PRO A 200 -5.11 -8.67 1.83
CA PRO A 200 -5.30 -10.10 1.98
C PRO A 200 -3.99 -10.81 1.65
N LYS A 201 -3.53 -11.68 2.54
CA LYS A 201 -2.44 -12.62 2.25
C LYS A 201 -3.03 -14.03 2.26
N GLU A 202 -2.72 -14.84 1.23
CA GLU A 202 -3.31 -16.17 1.08
C GLU A 202 -2.86 -17.14 2.20
N SER A 203 -3.84 -17.85 2.76
CA SER A 203 -3.81 -18.99 3.70
C SER A 203 -3.44 -18.75 5.18
N GLY A 204 -4.42 -19.01 6.06
CA GLY A 204 -4.19 -19.40 7.46
C GLY A 204 -4.84 -18.58 8.57
N ASN A 205 -5.65 -17.54 8.32
CA ASN A 205 -6.34 -16.85 9.44
C ASN A 205 -7.69 -16.25 9.04
N GLU A 206 -8.76 -16.83 9.55
CA GLU A 206 -10.17 -16.60 9.24
C GLU A 206 -10.73 -15.26 9.78
N ASN A 207 -9.87 -14.27 10.11
CA ASN A 207 -10.29 -13.06 10.82
C ASN A 207 -9.64 -11.75 10.30
N GLY A 208 -9.23 -11.68 9.03
CA GLY A 208 -8.60 -10.46 8.48
C GLY A 208 -7.26 -10.07 9.15
N CYS A 209 -6.74 -10.92 10.02
CA CYS A 209 -5.65 -10.68 10.96
C CYS A 209 -4.25 -10.71 10.34
N ILE A 210 -4.12 -11.22 9.12
CA ILE A 210 -2.88 -11.28 8.35
C ILE A 210 -2.98 -10.22 7.27
N GLY A 211 -2.12 -9.20 7.35
CA GLY A 211 -2.03 -8.16 6.33
C GLY A 211 -2.62 -6.80 6.73
N THR A 212 -3.05 -6.63 7.99
CA THR A 212 -3.05 -5.31 8.64
C THR A 212 -1.65 -4.72 8.63
N HIS A 213 -1.54 -3.43 8.37
CA HIS A 213 -0.26 -2.76 8.37
C HIS A 213 -0.38 -1.27 8.65
N VAL A 214 0.72 -0.69 9.13
CA VAL A 214 0.89 0.76 9.28
C VAL A 214 2.08 1.23 8.46
N GLY A 215 1.99 2.45 7.95
CA GLY A 215 2.97 3.04 7.05
C GLY A 215 3.48 4.38 7.57
N PHE A 216 4.78 4.61 7.41
CA PHE A 216 5.45 5.87 7.75
C PHE A 216 6.01 6.50 6.48
N PRO A 217 5.27 7.43 5.85
CA PRO A 217 5.68 8.03 4.58
C PRO A 217 6.76 9.08 4.80
N PHE A 218 7.67 9.19 3.82
CA PHE A 218 8.61 10.30 3.72
C PHE A 218 9.00 10.54 2.26
N ALA A 219 9.63 11.68 1.98
CA ALA A 219 10.04 12.04 0.62
C ALA A 219 11.48 12.54 0.57
N ARG A 220 12.15 12.27 -0.55
CA ARG A 220 13.48 12.78 -0.91
C ARG A 220 13.45 13.22 -2.36
N GLY A 221 13.14 14.51 -2.58
CA GLY A 221 12.85 15.05 -3.91
C GLY A 221 11.65 14.35 -4.54
N ASP A 222 11.84 13.86 -5.76
CA ASP A 222 10.82 13.14 -6.54
C ASP A 222 10.58 11.69 -6.08
N CYS A 223 11.41 11.20 -5.16
CA CYS A 223 11.27 9.88 -4.59
C CYS A 223 10.39 9.94 -3.35
N LYS A 224 9.31 9.15 -3.36
CA LYS A 224 8.43 8.96 -2.21
C LYS A 224 8.69 7.57 -1.65
N PHE A 225 8.72 7.47 -0.33
CA PHE A 225 8.98 6.24 0.38
C PHE A 225 7.91 6.01 1.44
N ILE A 226 7.66 4.75 1.77
CA ILE A 226 6.85 4.35 2.92
C ILE A 226 7.58 3.22 3.62
N VAL A 227 7.77 3.35 4.92
CA VAL A 227 8.17 2.22 5.78
C VAL A 227 6.89 1.54 6.22
N TRP A 228 6.67 0.33 5.72
CA TRP A 228 5.53 -0.50 6.07
C TRP A 228 5.88 -1.46 7.19
N ILE A 229 5.01 -1.51 8.18
CA ILE A 229 5.14 -2.39 9.34
C ILE A 229 3.88 -3.23 9.43
N THR A 230 4.07 -4.54 9.43
CA THR A 230 3.02 -5.54 9.51
C THR A 230 3.34 -6.48 10.68
N PRO A 231 2.38 -7.30 11.15
CA PRO A 231 2.66 -8.30 12.17
C PRO A 231 3.72 -9.35 11.77
N LYS A 232 4.05 -9.48 10.47
CA LYS A 232 4.96 -10.50 9.95
C LYS A 232 6.28 -9.94 9.41
N ALA A 233 6.27 -8.70 8.96
CA ALA A 233 7.39 -8.13 8.22
C ALA A 233 7.42 -6.61 8.27
N ILE A 234 8.63 -6.08 8.16
CA ILE A 234 8.89 -4.68 7.85
C ILE A 234 9.54 -4.58 6.47
N PHE A 235 9.05 -3.64 5.68
CA PHE A 235 9.64 -3.35 4.39
C PHE A 235 9.57 -1.87 4.05
N LEU A 236 10.58 -1.40 3.32
CA LEU A 236 10.64 -0.08 2.71
C LEU A 236 10.14 -0.18 1.28
N GLU A 237 9.07 0.52 0.94
CA GLU A 237 8.72 0.80 -0.45
C GLU A 237 9.20 2.18 -0.87
N GLY A 238 9.60 2.30 -2.14
CA GLY A 238 10.00 3.55 -2.75
C GLY A 238 9.49 3.65 -4.17
N ILE A 239 9.03 4.82 -4.58
CA ILE A 239 8.65 5.14 -5.97
C ILE A 239 9.31 6.46 -6.38
N ASN A 240 9.84 6.52 -7.60
CA ASN A 240 10.37 7.75 -8.18
C ASN A 240 9.38 8.32 -9.20
N THR A 241 8.81 9.46 -8.88
CA THR A 241 7.76 10.11 -9.68
C THR A 241 8.30 11.12 -10.70
N GLY A 242 9.61 11.44 -10.64
CA GLY A 242 10.27 12.39 -11.53
C GLY A 242 10.78 11.76 -12.82
N GLN A 243 10.82 10.43 -12.90
CA GLN A 243 11.36 9.71 -14.04
C GLN A 243 10.48 8.52 -14.43
N ARG A 244 10.04 8.48 -15.71
CA ARG A 244 9.49 7.27 -16.33
C ARG A 244 10.61 6.50 -17.03
N ARG A 245 10.50 5.18 -17.07
CA ARG A 245 11.38 4.31 -17.88
C ARG A 245 10.56 3.23 -18.57
N THR A 246 11.13 2.70 -19.63
CA THR A 246 10.60 1.54 -20.36
C THR A 246 11.50 0.36 -20.08
N GLU A 247 10.93 -0.77 -19.63
CA GLU A 247 11.65 -2.01 -19.36
C GLU A 247 10.89 -3.19 -19.96
N THR A 248 11.61 -4.23 -20.35
CA THR A 248 10.99 -5.50 -20.69
C THR A 248 10.79 -6.30 -19.41
N LEU A 249 9.54 -6.43 -18.99
CA LEU A 249 9.11 -7.14 -17.80
C LEU A 249 8.22 -8.32 -18.20
N ASN A 250 8.60 -9.54 -17.82
CA ASN A 250 7.88 -10.78 -18.18
C ASN A 250 7.56 -10.88 -19.69
N GLY A 251 8.54 -10.55 -20.54
CA GLY A 251 8.41 -10.58 -22.00
C GLY A 251 7.68 -9.38 -22.63
N ASN A 252 7.11 -8.47 -21.83
CA ASN A 252 6.36 -7.32 -22.32
C ASN A 252 7.12 -6.01 -22.07
N GLN A 253 7.09 -5.08 -23.02
CA GLN A 253 7.55 -3.72 -22.73
C GLN A 253 6.53 -2.99 -21.85
N VAL A 254 7.00 -2.48 -20.72
CA VAL A 254 6.22 -1.75 -19.73
C VAL A 254 6.84 -0.36 -19.57
N ARG A 255 6.02 0.70 -19.58
CA ARG A 255 6.49 2.08 -19.39
C ARG A 255 5.85 2.70 -18.15
N GLY A 256 6.64 2.92 -17.11
CA GLY A 256 6.12 3.39 -15.82
C GLY A 256 7.16 4.10 -14.96
N TYR A 257 6.73 4.47 -13.77
CA TYR A 257 7.59 5.00 -12.71
C TYR A 257 8.26 3.84 -11.98
N PRO A 258 9.59 3.86 -11.75
CA PRO A 258 10.24 2.78 -11.04
C PRO A 258 9.79 2.77 -9.58
N LYS A 259 9.40 1.58 -9.12
CA LYS A 259 9.08 1.28 -7.72
C LYS A 259 9.98 0.16 -7.23
N THR A 260 10.35 0.22 -5.96
CA THR A 260 11.10 -0.82 -5.26
C THR A 260 10.46 -1.19 -3.94
N SER A 261 10.78 -2.37 -3.44
CA SER A 261 10.46 -2.83 -2.09
C SER A 261 11.66 -3.57 -1.53
N THR A 262 11.97 -3.32 -0.26
CA THR A 262 13.07 -3.96 0.46
C THR A 262 12.54 -4.45 1.80
N ALA A 263 12.53 -5.76 2.04
CA ALA A 263 12.09 -6.35 3.30
C ALA A 263 13.26 -6.77 4.20
N LEU A 264 13.06 -6.66 5.52
CA LEU A 264 14.00 -7.21 6.50
C LEU A 264 14.14 -8.74 6.38
N ALA A 265 13.09 -9.43 5.93
CA ALA A 265 13.08 -10.87 5.68
C ALA A 265 14.14 -11.37 4.68
N GLY A 266 14.62 -10.52 3.77
CA GLY A 266 15.41 -10.97 2.61
C GLY A 266 14.79 -10.59 1.27
N GLY A 267 13.46 -10.50 1.22
CA GLY A 267 12.71 -10.16 0.02
C GLY A 267 13.04 -8.77 -0.52
N ARG A 268 13.13 -8.67 -1.85
CA ARG A 268 13.34 -7.43 -2.59
C ARG A 268 12.41 -7.44 -3.78
N GLY A 269 11.98 -6.28 -4.25
CA GLY A 269 11.26 -6.23 -5.52
C GLY A 269 11.50 -4.96 -6.31
N GLN A 270 11.29 -5.11 -7.62
CA GLN A 270 11.50 -4.09 -8.64
C GLN A 270 10.30 -4.12 -9.58
N TRP A 271 9.57 -2.99 -9.64
CA TRP A 271 8.37 -2.82 -10.45
C TRP A 271 8.45 -1.54 -11.26
N LEU A 272 7.55 -1.46 -12.24
CA LEU A 272 7.09 -0.23 -12.86
C LEU A 272 5.63 0.01 -12.50
N VAL A 273 5.31 1.28 -12.25
CA VAL A 273 3.93 1.75 -12.03
C VAL A 273 3.45 2.47 -13.28
N GLU A 274 2.52 1.85 -14.00
CA GLU A 274 1.86 2.43 -15.17
C GLU A 274 0.69 3.31 -14.71
N ARG A 275 0.71 4.58 -15.09
CA ARG A 275 -0.37 5.55 -14.87
C ARG A 275 -0.89 6.06 -16.19
#